data_AF-A0A7U3ZNR3-F1
#
_entry.id   AF-A0A7U3ZNR3-F1
#
_cell.length_a   1.000
_cell.length_b   1.000
_cell.length_c   1.000
_cell.angle_alpha   90.00
_cell.angle_beta   90.00
_cell.angle_gamma   90.00
#
_symmetry.space_group_name_H-M   'P 1'
#
loop_
_entity.id
_entity.type
_entity.pdbx_description
1 polymer ?
#
loop_
_entity_poly.entity_id
_entity_poly.type
_entity_poly.pdbx_seq_one_letter_code
_entity_poly.pdbx_strand_id
1 'polypeptide(L)'
;MMVPVFFRFSVLRFAFLFVLLFSCGSEESTKHAQYVAEGYSLFQTHCANCHQRDGKGLGNLYPAISVDYLKDKAKVICWIKNGVNQSVTVNGKTFNRPMPANPSLKELEIAEIMTYMYTTWGKESKIITTESVQKALEQCVSN
;
A
#
# COMPACT_ATOMS: atom_id res chain seq x y z
N MET A 1 2.67 46.39 47.50
CA MET A 1 2.08 45.94 46.22
C MET A 1 2.84 44.69 45.77
N MET A 2 2.49 43.54 46.35
CA MET A 2 3.16 42.24 46.10
C MET A 2 2.11 41.30 45.54
N VAL A 3 2.11 41.08 44.22
CA VAL A 3 1.29 40.04 43.59
C VAL A 3 1.98 38.70 43.85
N PRO A 4 1.28 37.70 44.42
CA PRO A 4 1.92 36.46 44.86
C PRO A 4 2.38 35.63 43.67
N VAL A 5 3.68 35.33 43.65
CA VAL A 5 4.40 34.50 42.65
C VAL A 5 3.84 33.06 42.57
N PHE A 6 3.01 32.64 43.53
CA PHE A 6 2.36 31.34 43.57
C PHE A 6 1.34 31.10 42.45
N PHE A 7 0.79 32.14 41.82
CA PHE A 7 -0.19 31.98 40.74
C PHE A 7 0.44 31.59 39.39
N ARG A 8 1.74 31.83 39.19
CA ARG A 8 2.44 31.51 37.92
C ARG A 8 2.79 30.03 37.77
N PHE A 9 2.92 29.27 38.86
CA PHE A 9 3.26 27.85 38.80
C PHE A 9 2.05 26.93 38.54
N SER A 10 0.84 27.39 38.85
CA SER A 10 -0.40 26.62 38.62
C SER A 10 -0.81 26.61 37.15
N VAL A 11 -0.69 27.76 36.46
CA VAL A 11 -1.02 27.88 35.03
C VAL A 11 -0.06 27.08 34.15
N LEU A 12 1.23 27.00 34.53
CA LEU A 12 2.24 26.21 33.80
C LEU A 12 1.98 24.70 33.88
N ARG A 13 1.49 24.19 35.03
CA ARG A 13 1.15 22.77 35.19
C ARG A 13 -0.13 22.38 34.46
N PHE A 14 -1.13 23.27 34.43
CA PHE A 14 -2.37 23.04 33.67
C PHE A 14 -2.15 23.13 32.16
N ALA A 15 -1.25 24.01 31.68
CA ALA A 15 -0.87 24.11 30.28
C ALA A 15 -0.12 22.85 29.79
N PHE A 16 0.73 22.25 30.62
CA PHE A 16 1.47 21.03 30.27
C PHE A 16 0.56 19.79 30.18
N LEU A 17 -0.51 19.73 30.98
CA LEU A 17 -1.55 18.70 30.89
C LEU A 17 -2.47 18.87 29.67
N PHE A 18 -2.66 20.09 29.18
CA PHE A 18 -3.52 20.36 28.01
C PHE A 18 -2.81 20.06 26.67
N VAL A 19 -1.48 20.19 26.61
CA VAL A 19 -0.67 19.88 25.41
C VAL A 19 -0.66 18.37 25.09
N LEU A 20 -0.81 17.50 26.08
CA LEU A 20 -0.84 16.04 25.89
C LEU A 20 -2.10 15.52 25.16
N LEU A 21 -3.18 16.32 25.10
CA LEU A 21 -4.46 15.92 24.50
C LEU A 21 -4.62 16.34 23.03
N PHE A 22 -3.69 17.11 22.47
CA PHE A 22 -3.78 17.63 21.09
C PHE A 22 -3.02 16.81 20.03
N SER A 23 -2.43 15.67 20.40
CA SER A 23 -1.76 14.78 19.44
C SER A 23 -2.78 13.94 18.66
N CYS A 24 -3.65 14.60 17.91
CA CYS A 24 -4.70 13.98 17.13
C CYS A 24 -4.25 13.78 15.68
N GLY A 25 -3.46 12.74 15.42
CA GLY A 25 -3.39 12.13 14.10
C GLY A 25 -4.53 11.10 13.99
N SER A 26 -5.27 11.06 12.88
CA SER A 26 -6.31 10.04 12.73
C SER A 26 -5.69 8.66 12.67
N GLU A 27 -6.21 7.73 13.47
CA GLU A 27 -5.74 6.33 13.54
C GLU A 27 -5.64 5.69 12.15
N GLU A 28 -6.60 6.00 11.28
CA GLU A 28 -6.64 5.53 9.89
C GLU A 28 -5.46 6.05 9.05
N SER A 29 -5.07 7.31 9.21
CA SER A 29 -3.93 7.88 8.45
C SER A 29 -2.59 7.26 8.85
N THR A 30 -2.40 7.00 10.14
CA THR A 30 -1.19 6.36 10.67
C THR A 30 -1.09 4.92 10.15
N LYS A 31 -2.20 4.16 10.23
CA LYS A 31 -2.24 2.79 9.73
C LYS A 31 -2.00 2.72 8.22
N HIS A 32 -2.55 3.67 7.46
CA HIS A 32 -2.32 3.74 6.03
C HIS A 32 -0.85 4.00 5.72
N ALA A 33 -0.22 4.97 6.41
CA ALA A 33 1.19 5.27 6.23
C ALA A 33 2.09 4.05 6.52
N GLN A 34 1.75 3.27 7.55
CA GLN A 34 2.40 1.99 7.85
C GLN A 34 2.26 1.03 6.65
N TYR A 35 1.02 0.70 6.24
CA TYR A 35 0.80 -0.20 5.10
C TYR A 35 1.54 0.22 3.82
N VAL A 36 1.64 1.51 3.54
CA VAL A 36 2.40 2.04 2.39
C VAL A 36 3.90 1.82 2.57
N ALA A 37 4.45 2.02 3.77
CA ALA A 37 5.88 1.83 4.06
C ALA A 37 6.29 0.34 3.95
N GLU A 38 5.54 -0.55 4.60
CA GLU A 38 5.74 -2.00 4.47
C GLU A 38 5.54 -2.47 3.03
N GLY A 39 4.47 -2.00 2.38
CA GLY A 39 4.16 -2.33 0.99
C GLY A 39 5.25 -1.88 0.00
N TYR A 40 5.89 -0.74 0.24
CA TYR A 40 7.04 -0.29 -0.54
C TYR A 40 8.24 -1.24 -0.40
N SER A 41 8.56 -1.67 0.81
CA SER A 41 9.65 -2.63 1.06
C SER A 41 9.41 -3.97 0.36
N LEU A 42 8.18 -4.49 0.48
CA LEU A 42 7.75 -5.71 -0.19
C LEU A 42 7.77 -5.57 -1.72
N PHE A 43 7.29 -4.45 -2.26
CA PHE A 43 7.33 -4.17 -3.70
C PHE A 43 8.78 -4.14 -4.22
N GLN A 44 9.69 -3.49 -3.49
CA GLN A 44 11.11 -3.49 -3.86
C GLN A 44 11.71 -4.90 -3.89
N THR A 45 11.32 -5.74 -2.93
CA THR A 45 11.84 -7.10 -2.79
C THR A 45 11.29 -8.04 -3.86
N HIS A 46 10.00 -7.96 -4.16
CA HIS A 46 9.30 -8.97 -4.96
C HIS A 46 8.90 -8.51 -6.37
N CYS A 47 8.77 -7.20 -6.62
CA CYS A 47 8.15 -6.67 -7.83
C CYS A 47 9.11 -5.82 -8.66
N ALA A 48 9.97 -5.03 -8.01
CA ALA A 48 10.76 -3.99 -8.66
C ALA A 48 11.82 -4.52 -9.64
N ASN A 49 12.27 -5.77 -9.51
CA ASN A 49 13.20 -6.37 -10.48
C ASN A 49 12.62 -6.41 -11.91
N CYS A 50 11.30 -6.56 -12.04
CA CYS A 50 10.62 -6.58 -13.33
C CYS A 50 9.88 -5.26 -13.61
N HIS A 51 9.06 -4.80 -12.65
CA HIS A 51 8.24 -3.60 -12.82
C HIS A 51 8.99 -2.29 -12.61
N GLN A 52 10.27 -2.34 -12.23
CA GLN A 52 11.11 -1.21 -11.84
C GLN A 52 10.59 -0.49 -10.59
N ARG A 53 11.49 0.26 -9.94
CA ARG A 53 11.17 1.00 -8.71
C ARG A 53 10.08 2.05 -8.90
N ASP A 54 10.03 2.67 -10.08
CA ASP A 54 9.02 3.68 -10.44
C ASP A 54 7.78 3.09 -11.11
N GLY A 55 7.69 1.75 -11.23
CA GLY A 55 6.56 1.05 -11.80
C GLY A 55 6.44 1.17 -13.32
N LYS A 56 7.44 1.72 -14.03
CA LYS A 56 7.35 1.92 -15.49
C LYS A 56 7.65 0.65 -16.31
N GLY A 57 8.04 -0.44 -15.65
CA GLY A 57 8.48 -1.65 -16.34
C GLY A 57 9.78 -1.42 -17.10
N LEU A 58 10.14 -2.38 -17.97
CA LEU A 58 11.40 -2.36 -18.70
C LEU A 58 11.14 -2.52 -20.21
N GLY A 59 11.02 -1.40 -20.91
CA GLY A 59 10.88 -1.36 -22.37
C GLY A 59 9.72 -2.21 -22.89
N ASN A 60 10.04 -3.23 -23.68
CA ASN A 60 9.08 -4.22 -24.19
C ASN A 60 9.21 -5.58 -23.48
N LEU A 61 10.01 -5.65 -22.41
CA LEU A 61 10.32 -6.88 -21.68
C LEU A 61 9.34 -7.12 -20.53
N TYR A 62 9.12 -6.08 -19.71
CA TYR A 62 8.23 -6.12 -18.56
C TYR A 62 7.26 -4.93 -18.59
N PRO A 63 5.97 -5.16 -18.32
CA PRO A 63 4.97 -4.11 -18.39
C PRO A 63 5.10 -3.12 -17.23
N ALA A 64 4.66 -1.89 -17.47
CA ALA A 64 4.40 -0.92 -16.41
C ALA A 64 3.23 -1.37 -15.53
N ILE A 65 3.22 -0.91 -14.27
CA ILE A 65 2.02 -0.95 -13.43
C ILE A 65 0.97 -0.06 -14.09
N SER A 66 -0.08 -0.68 -14.62
CA SER A 66 -1.09 0.01 -15.42
C SER A 66 -2.29 0.40 -14.58
N VAL A 67 -2.64 1.68 -14.62
CA VAL A 67 -3.85 2.23 -13.98
C VAL A 67 -5.13 1.55 -14.47
N ASP A 68 -5.15 1.04 -15.70
CA ASP A 68 -6.31 0.32 -16.23
C ASP A 68 -6.47 -1.06 -15.59
N TYR A 69 -5.37 -1.77 -15.35
CA TYR A 69 -5.40 -3.04 -14.64
C TYR A 69 -5.68 -2.85 -13.14
N LEU A 70 -5.24 -1.73 -12.55
CA LEU A 70 -5.56 -1.39 -11.16
C LEU A 70 -7.07 -1.14 -10.93
N LYS A 71 -7.89 -0.99 -11.96
CA LYS A 71 -9.36 -0.89 -11.78
C LYS A 71 -9.97 -2.19 -11.23
N ASP A 72 -9.32 -3.33 -11.43
CA ASP A 72 -9.78 -4.64 -10.96
C ASP A 72 -8.86 -5.18 -9.85
N LYS A 73 -9.17 -4.80 -8.61
CA LYS A 73 -8.39 -5.18 -7.42
C LYS A 73 -8.29 -6.69 -7.24
N ALA A 74 -9.40 -7.42 -7.44
CA ALA A 74 -9.44 -8.86 -7.22
C ALA A 74 -8.51 -9.57 -8.21
N LYS A 75 -8.53 -9.16 -9.49
CA LYS A 75 -7.62 -9.70 -10.50
C LYS A 75 -6.15 -9.43 -10.18
N VAL A 76 -5.80 -8.21 -9.75
CA VAL A 76 -4.42 -7.88 -9.37
C VAL A 76 -3.97 -8.71 -8.16
N ILE A 77 -4.84 -8.90 -7.16
CA ILE A 77 -4.55 -9.77 -5.99
C ILE A 77 -4.25 -11.21 -6.45
N CYS A 78 -5.09 -11.77 -7.33
CA CYS A 78 -4.86 -13.10 -7.88
C CYS A 78 -3.53 -13.18 -8.66
N TRP A 79 -3.19 -12.16 -9.45
CA TRP A 79 -1.94 -12.12 -10.20
C TRP A 79 -0.71 -12.05 -9.32
N ILE A 80 -0.74 -11.30 -8.21
CA ILE A 80 0.37 -11.24 -7.25
C ILE A 80 0.63 -12.61 -6.62
N LYS A 81 -0.43 -13.32 -6.22
CA LYS A 81 -0.30 -14.63 -5.56
C LYS A 81 0.04 -15.75 -6.54
N ASN A 82 -0.68 -15.83 -7.65
CA ASN A 82 -0.70 -16.98 -8.55
C ASN A 82 0.06 -16.75 -9.86
N GLY A 83 0.55 -15.53 -10.11
CA GLY A 83 1.22 -15.19 -11.35
C GLY A 83 0.25 -15.01 -12.53
N VAL A 84 0.85 -14.84 -13.72
CA VAL A 84 0.14 -14.64 -14.99
C VAL A 84 0.90 -15.39 -16.07
N ASN A 85 0.28 -16.39 -16.70
CA ASN A 85 0.90 -17.15 -17.80
C ASN A 85 0.34 -16.80 -19.19
N GLN A 86 -0.65 -15.91 -19.24
CA GLN A 86 -1.30 -15.47 -20.47
C GLN A 86 -0.74 -14.13 -20.94
N SER A 87 -0.91 -13.87 -22.24
CA SER A 87 -0.53 -12.60 -22.85
C SER A 87 -1.34 -11.44 -22.25
N VAL A 88 -0.67 -10.33 -21.95
CA VAL A 88 -1.30 -9.11 -21.44
C VAL A 88 -0.93 -7.90 -22.30
N THR A 89 -1.89 -7.00 -22.51
CA THR A 89 -1.66 -5.76 -23.27
C THR A 89 -1.72 -4.56 -22.34
N VAL A 90 -0.59 -3.88 -22.17
CA VAL A 90 -0.47 -2.68 -21.34
C VAL A 90 -0.06 -1.52 -22.24
N ASN A 91 -0.84 -0.44 -22.25
CA ASN A 91 -0.57 0.79 -23.02
C ASN A 91 -0.30 0.50 -24.51
N GLY A 92 -1.09 -0.38 -25.12
CA GLY A 92 -0.97 -0.75 -26.54
C GLY A 92 0.19 -1.70 -26.87
N LYS A 93 0.95 -2.17 -25.87
CA LYS A 93 2.03 -3.14 -26.05
C LYS A 93 1.65 -4.49 -25.48
N THR A 94 1.90 -5.56 -26.23
CA THR A 94 1.63 -6.93 -25.82
C THR A 94 2.87 -7.56 -25.17
N PHE A 95 2.66 -8.16 -24.01
CA PHE A 95 3.69 -8.85 -23.22
C PHE A 95 3.30 -10.33 -23.09
N ASN A 96 4.20 -11.21 -23.53
CA ASN A 96 3.98 -12.67 -23.54
C ASN A 96 4.82 -13.39 -22.48
N ARG A 97 5.61 -12.66 -21.69
CA ARG A 97 6.42 -13.26 -20.62
C ARG A 97 5.55 -13.52 -19.41
N PRO A 98 5.64 -14.72 -18.80
CA PRO A 98 4.88 -15.00 -17.61
C PRO A 98 5.35 -14.15 -16.44
N MET A 99 4.40 -13.67 -15.63
CA MET A 99 4.66 -13.16 -14.29
C MET A 99 4.65 -14.36 -13.34
N PRO A 100 5.77 -14.68 -12.67
CA PRO A 100 5.81 -15.84 -11.78
C PRO A 100 4.89 -15.68 -10.57
N ALA A 101 4.34 -16.79 -10.09
CA ALA A 101 3.60 -16.85 -8.83
C ALA A 101 4.52 -16.57 -7.64
N ASN A 102 3.95 -16.01 -6.57
CA ASN A 102 4.62 -15.90 -5.28
C ASN A 102 3.71 -16.47 -4.18
N PRO A 103 3.64 -17.81 -4.05
CA PRO A 103 2.75 -18.46 -3.08
C PRO A 103 3.17 -18.22 -1.63
N SER A 104 4.42 -17.79 -1.37
CA SER A 104 4.88 -17.46 -0.03
C SER A 104 4.29 -16.18 0.55
N LEU A 105 3.83 -15.25 -0.29
CA LEU A 105 3.22 -14.00 0.20
C LEU A 105 1.93 -14.29 0.97
N LYS A 106 1.86 -13.79 2.19
CA LYS A 106 0.67 -13.85 3.04
C LYS A 106 -0.33 -12.76 2.66
N GLU A 107 -1.56 -12.90 3.11
CA GLU A 107 -2.64 -11.94 2.83
C GLU A 107 -2.31 -10.52 3.29
N LEU A 108 -1.64 -10.38 4.44
CA LEU A 108 -1.17 -9.09 4.94
C LEU A 108 -0.13 -8.46 4.01
N GLU A 109 0.86 -9.24 3.57
CA GLU A 109 1.91 -8.74 2.67
C GLU A 109 1.32 -8.31 1.32
N ILE A 110 0.33 -9.07 0.81
CA ILE A 110 -0.40 -8.68 -0.40
C ILE A 110 -1.23 -7.41 -0.16
N ALA A 111 -1.90 -7.29 0.98
CA ALA A 111 -2.66 -6.10 1.35
C ALA A 111 -1.77 -4.84 1.43
N GLU A 112 -0.56 -4.97 1.97
CA GLU A 112 0.43 -3.89 2.05
C GLU A 112 0.96 -3.51 0.66
N ILE A 113 1.38 -4.50 -0.16
CA ILE A 113 1.82 -4.28 -1.56
C ILE A 113 0.71 -3.55 -2.35
N MET A 114 -0.52 -4.06 -2.25
CA MET A 114 -1.68 -3.48 -2.92
C MET A 114 -1.94 -2.06 -2.44
N THR A 115 -1.91 -1.80 -1.13
CA THR A 115 -2.09 -0.44 -0.60
C THR A 115 -1.02 0.51 -1.17
N TYR A 116 0.25 0.13 -1.14
CA TYR A 116 1.33 0.92 -1.75
C TYR A 116 1.11 1.19 -3.25
N MET A 117 0.75 0.16 -4.03
CA MET A 117 0.50 0.29 -5.47
C MET A 117 -0.66 1.26 -5.77
N TYR A 118 -1.73 1.18 -4.99
CA TYR A 118 -2.93 1.99 -5.20
C TYR A 118 -2.74 3.42 -4.70
N THR A 119 -1.94 3.65 -3.66
CA THR A 119 -1.51 5.01 -3.29
C THR A 119 -0.61 5.63 -4.37
N THR A 120 0.35 4.86 -4.88
CA THR A 120 1.38 5.38 -5.79
C THR A 120 0.85 5.65 -7.20
N TRP A 121 0.10 4.70 -7.79
CA TRP A 121 -0.37 4.79 -9.17
C TRP A 121 -1.89 4.86 -9.28
N GLY A 122 -2.62 4.27 -8.33
CA GLY A 122 -4.09 4.29 -8.29
C GLY A 122 -4.70 5.59 -7.75
N LYS A 123 -3.90 6.45 -7.10
CA LYS A 123 -4.32 7.69 -6.41
C LYS A 123 -5.39 7.46 -5.33
N GLU A 124 -5.30 6.34 -4.62
CA GLU A 124 -6.21 5.98 -3.52
C GLU A 124 -5.52 6.16 -2.15
N SER A 125 -6.26 6.67 -1.17
CA SER A 125 -5.77 6.89 0.21
C SER A 125 -6.34 5.91 1.23
N LYS A 126 -6.97 4.83 0.75
CA LYS A 126 -7.60 3.80 1.60
C LYS A 126 -6.73 2.56 1.63
N ILE A 127 -6.71 1.92 2.80
CA ILE A 127 -6.07 0.63 2.99
C ILE A 127 -6.85 -0.44 2.23
N ILE A 128 -6.14 -1.30 1.51
CA ILE A 128 -6.68 -2.57 1.04
C ILE A 128 -6.57 -3.56 2.21
N THR A 129 -7.70 -4.05 2.70
CA THR A 129 -7.74 -4.85 3.93
C THR A 129 -7.36 -6.30 3.66
N THR A 130 -6.80 -6.97 4.67
CA THR A 130 -6.51 -8.42 4.62
C THR A 130 -7.76 -9.24 4.30
N GLU A 131 -8.90 -8.88 4.87
CA GLU A 131 -10.19 -9.52 4.58
C GLU A 131 -10.57 -9.40 3.10
N SER A 132 -10.38 -8.21 2.49
CA SER A 132 -10.65 -8.03 1.06
C SER A 132 -9.71 -8.86 0.18
N VAL A 133 -8.45 -9.03 0.62
CA VAL A 133 -7.47 -9.89 -0.04
C VAL A 133 -7.85 -11.36 0.08
N GLN A 134 -8.16 -11.83 1.28
CA GLN A 134 -8.61 -13.21 1.52
C GLN A 134 -9.81 -13.54 0.62
N LYS A 135 -10.85 -12.69 0.65
CA LYS A 135 -12.05 -12.89 -0.17
C LYS A 135 -11.74 -12.92 -1.67
N ALA A 136 -10.84 -12.07 -2.15
CA ALA A 136 -10.41 -12.10 -3.55
C ALA A 136 -9.64 -13.39 -3.88
N LEU A 137 -8.79 -13.86 -2.96
CA LEU A 137 -8.00 -15.08 -3.13
C LEU A 137 -8.87 -16.35 -3.20
N GLU A 138 -9.93 -16.41 -2.40
CA GLU A 138 -10.93 -17.49 -2.45
C GLU A 138 -11.64 -17.57 -3.82
N GLN A 139 -11.69 -16.45 -4.55
CA GLN A 139 -12.36 -16.32 -5.84
C GLN A 139 -11.39 -16.39 -7.02
N CYS A 140 -10.10 -16.61 -6.78
CA CYS A 140 -9.13 -16.74 -7.87
C CYS A 140 -9.43 -17.99 -8.68
N VAL A 141 -9.96 -17.81 -9.88
CA VAL A 141 -10.00 -18.88 -10.88
C VAL A 141 -8.54 -19.17 -11.26
N SER A 142 -8.10 -20.40 -10.99
CA SER A 142 -6.82 -20.91 -11.47
C SER A 142 -6.83 -20.86 -12.99
N ASN A 143 -6.08 -19.90 -13.56
CA ASN A 143 -5.85 -19.79 -15.00
C ASN A 143 -4.82 -20.81 -15.45
#